data_AF-A0A6P5Z8X3-F1
#
_entry.id   AF-A0A6P5Z8X3-F1
#
_cell.length_a   1.000
_cell.length_b   1.000
_cell.length_c   1.000
_cell.angle_alpha   90.00
_cell.angle_beta   90.00
_cell.angle_gamma   90.00
#
_symmetry.space_group_name_H-M   'P 1'
#
loop_
_entity.id
_entity.type
_entity.pdbx_description
1 polymer ?
#
loop_
_entity_poly.entity_id
_entity_poly.type
_entity_poly.pdbx_seq_one_letter_code
_entity_poly.pdbx_strand_id
1 'polypeptide(L)'
;MTLYNAYKKRKKNIDVDLEEYNKMKEADAEFYREASSLKYGKAPKISEDKIEKMVKELKNWEEKRHSFSRRRKFHEEKDIDSINDRNEHFNKKIGRAFGKYILEIKNNLERGTALPD
;
A
#
# COMPACT_ATOMS: atom_id res chain seq x y z
N MET A 1 -6.87 2.31 0.19
CA MET A 1 -6.66 0.84 0.02
C MET A 1 -7.13 0.17 1.28
N THR A 2 -8.25 -0.56 1.24
CA THR A 2 -8.69 -1.34 2.41
C THR A 2 -7.78 -2.55 2.60
N LEU A 3 -7.58 -2.98 3.85
CA LEU A 3 -6.78 -4.16 4.20
C LEU A 3 -7.22 -5.40 3.39
N TYR A 4 -8.53 -5.54 3.18
CA TYR A 4 -9.15 -6.59 2.38
C TYR A 4 -8.62 -6.64 0.93
N ASN A 5 -8.54 -5.48 0.26
CA ASN A 5 -8.08 -5.43 -1.14
C ASN A 5 -6.60 -5.79 -1.27
N ALA A 6 -5.78 -5.44 -0.27
CA ALA A 6 -4.38 -5.84 -0.22
C ALA A 6 -4.26 -7.37 -0.04
N TYR A 7 -5.02 -7.95 0.88
CA TYR A 7 -5.08 -9.40 1.10
C TYR A 7 -5.51 -10.15 -0.17
N LYS A 8 -6.59 -9.71 -0.83
CA LYS A 8 -7.09 -10.31 -2.07
C LYS A 8 -6.04 -10.32 -3.18
N LYS A 9 -5.22 -9.27 -3.29
CA LYS A 9 -4.10 -9.21 -4.24
C LYS A 9 -2.96 -10.16 -3.85
N ARG A 10 -2.61 -10.23 -2.57
CA ARG A 10 -1.58 -11.14 -2.05
C ARG A 10 -1.95 -12.61 -2.33
N LYS A 11 -3.19 -13.01 -2.03
CA LYS A 11 -3.69 -14.37 -2.27
C LYS A 11 -3.55 -14.82 -3.73
N LYS A 12 -3.74 -13.92 -4.70
CA LYS A 12 -3.61 -14.25 -6.14
C LYS A 12 -2.18 -14.59 -6.57
N ASN A 13 -1.17 -14.12 -5.83
CA ASN A 13 0.24 -14.30 -6.18
C ASN A 13 0.89 -15.48 -5.42
N ILE A 14 0.13 -16.18 -4.58
CA ILE A 14 0.62 -17.34 -3.84
C ILE A 14 0.44 -18.55 -4.73
N ASP A 15 1.55 -19.23 -5.03
CA ASP A 15 1.55 -20.51 -5.72
C ASP A 15 1.40 -21.64 -4.70
N VAL A 16 0.54 -22.61 -5.02
CA VAL A 16 0.21 -23.73 -4.13
C VAL A 16 0.61 -25.02 -4.80
N ASP A 17 1.56 -25.72 -4.19
CA ASP A 17 1.96 -27.06 -4.62
C ASP A 17 0.89 -28.08 -4.21
N LEU A 18 0.09 -28.51 -5.18
CA LEU A 18 -1.00 -29.47 -4.97
C LEU A 18 -0.49 -30.89 -4.70
N GLU A 19 0.66 -31.27 -5.25
CA GLU A 19 1.21 -32.62 -5.03
C GLU A 19 1.67 -32.78 -3.58
N GLU A 20 2.41 -31.79 -3.09
CA GLU A 20 2.85 -31.78 -1.70
C GLU A 20 1.67 -31.69 -0.75
N TYR A 21 0.67 -30.86 -1.06
CA TYR A 21 -0.57 -30.77 -0.29
C TYR A 21 -1.28 -32.13 -0.20
N ASN A 22 -1.40 -32.86 -1.30
CA ASN A 22 -2.04 -34.19 -1.30
C ASN A 22 -1.24 -35.22 -0.50
N LYS A 23 0.10 -35.23 -0.60
CA LYS A 23 0.95 -36.09 0.23
C LYS A 23 0.78 -35.80 1.73
N MET A 24 0.72 -34.52 2.11
CA MET A 24 0.48 -34.15 3.52
C MET A 24 -0.92 -34.54 3.99
N LYS A 25 -1.91 -34.47 3.11
CA LYS A 25 -3.29 -34.87 3.39
C LYS A 25 -3.42 -36.38 3.63
N GLU A 26 -2.76 -37.20 2.83
CA GLU A 26 -2.75 -38.66 3.00
C GLU A 26 -1.98 -39.10 4.26
N ALA A 27 -0.94 -38.35 4.63
CA ALA A 27 -0.10 -38.67 5.79
C ALA A 27 -0.74 -38.31 7.15
N ASP A 28 -1.64 -37.32 7.23
CA ASP A 28 -2.29 -36.91 8.48
C ASP A 28 -3.79 -37.26 8.47
N ALA A 29 -4.18 -38.27 9.25
CA ALA A 29 -5.59 -38.64 9.41
C ALA A 29 -6.46 -37.50 9.98
N GLU A 30 -5.86 -36.55 10.70
CA GLU A 30 -6.51 -35.35 11.25
C GLU A 30 -6.11 -34.08 10.46
N PHE A 31 -5.99 -34.20 9.13
CA PHE A 31 -5.58 -33.09 8.27
C PHE A 31 -6.54 -31.89 8.35
N TYR A 32 -7.85 -32.15 8.33
CA TYR A 32 -8.89 -31.14 8.52
C TYR A 32 -9.19 -30.98 10.01
N ARG A 33 -8.55 -29.99 10.63
CA ARG A 33 -8.60 -29.78 12.08
C ARG A 33 -9.76 -28.87 12.50
N GLU A 34 -10.44 -29.25 13.57
CA GLU A 34 -11.41 -28.40 14.25
C GLU A 34 -10.71 -27.45 15.24
N ALA A 35 -11.43 -26.42 15.69
CA ALA A 35 -10.90 -25.40 16.60
C ALA A 35 -10.41 -25.98 17.95
N SER A 36 -10.89 -27.16 18.34
CA SER A 36 -10.52 -27.89 19.57
C SER A 36 -9.30 -28.81 19.41
N SER A 37 -8.72 -28.95 18.22
CA SER A 37 -7.61 -29.88 17.97
C SER A 37 -6.34 -29.51 18.74
N LEU A 38 -5.75 -30.49 19.43
CA LEU A 38 -4.52 -30.33 20.23
C LEU A 38 -3.23 -30.42 19.40
N LYS A 39 -3.32 -30.50 18.06
CA LYS A 39 -2.14 -30.57 17.18
C LYS A 39 -1.51 -29.21 16.87
N TYR A 40 -2.11 -28.11 17.32
CA TYR A 40 -1.49 -26.79 17.24
C TYR A 40 -0.16 -26.77 18.01
N GLY A 41 0.89 -26.16 17.43
CA GLY A 41 2.23 -26.13 18.02
C GLY A 41 3.09 -27.38 17.81
N LYS A 42 2.53 -28.48 17.29
CA LYS A 42 3.28 -29.73 16.96
C LYS A 42 3.63 -29.83 15.46
N ALA A 43 3.67 -28.69 14.76
CA ALA A 43 3.88 -28.68 13.32
C ALA A 43 5.26 -29.26 12.95
N PRO A 44 5.37 -30.03 11.84
CA PRO A 44 6.65 -30.51 11.36
C PRO A 44 7.56 -29.34 10.98
N LYS A 45 8.86 -29.55 11.05
CA LYS A 45 9.83 -28.56 10.58
C LYS A 45 9.57 -28.25 9.11
N ILE A 46 9.43 -26.97 8.79
CA ILE A 46 9.23 -26.47 7.44
C ILE A 46 10.58 -26.50 6.73
N SER A 47 10.61 -26.85 5.43
CA SER A 47 11.83 -26.80 4.63
C SER A 47 12.36 -25.37 4.49
N GLU A 48 13.67 -25.22 4.37
CA GLU A 48 14.33 -23.92 4.22
C GLU A 48 13.84 -23.18 2.98
N ASP A 49 13.62 -23.87 1.86
CA ASP A 49 13.08 -23.30 0.62
C ASP A 49 11.74 -22.58 0.80
N LYS A 50 10.86 -23.13 1.65
CA LYS A 50 9.55 -22.52 1.94
C LYS A 50 9.69 -21.27 2.80
N ILE A 51 10.63 -21.30 3.74
CA ILE A 51 10.97 -20.14 4.56
C ILE A 51 11.54 -19.03 3.66
N GLU A 52 12.42 -19.37 2.73
CA GLU A 52 13.00 -18.42 1.78
C GLU A 52 11.93 -17.80 0.87
N LYS A 53 10.99 -18.60 0.35
CA LYS A 53 9.84 -18.10 -0.42
C LYS A 53 9.01 -17.09 0.38
N MET A 54 8.74 -17.37 1.66
CA MET A 54 8.04 -16.44 2.55
C MET A 54 8.83 -15.13 2.75
N VAL A 55 10.14 -15.22 3.02
CA VAL A 55 11.00 -14.05 3.21
C VAL A 55 11.04 -13.19 1.95
N LYS A 56 11.17 -13.81 0.77
CA LYS A 56 11.14 -13.10 -0.51
C LYS A 56 9.82 -12.37 -0.73
N GLU A 57 8.70 -12.98 -0.38
CA GLU A 57 7.38 -12.35 -0.49
C GLU A 57 7.24 -11.14 0.45
N LEU A 58 7.74 -11.24 1.69
CA LEU A 58 7.76 -10.12 2.63
C LEU A 58 8.60 -8.94 2.13
N LYS A 59 9.79 -9.20 1.59
CA LYS A 59 10.66 -8.16 0.99
C LYS A 59 9.96 -7.45 -0.18
N ASN A 60 9.34 -8.20 -1.09
CA ASN A 60 8.57 -7.64 -2.20
C ASN A 60 7.40 -6.77 -1.72
N TRP A 61 6.76 -7.15 -0.62
CA TRP A 61 5.68 -6.37 -0.03
C TRP A 61 6.19 -5.06 0.59
N GLU A 62 7.33 -5.10 1.26
CA GLU A 62 8.00 -3.93 1.82
C GLU A 62 8.38 -2.91 0.72
N GLU A 63 8.99 -3.37 -0.38
CA GLU A 63 9.31 -2.52 -1.53
C GLU A 63 8.06 -1.85 -2.14
N LYS A 64 6.95 -2.60 -2.26
CA LYS A 64 5.66 -2.05 -2.72
C LYS A 64 5.09 -1.02 -1.75
N ARG A 65 5.33 -1.18 -0.44
CA ARG A 65 4.91 -0.24 0.59
C ARG A 65 5.71 1.06 0.49
N HIS A 66 7.03 0.98 0.29
CA HIS A 66 7.89 2.15 0.11
C HIS A 66 7.53 2.94 -1.16
N SER A 67 7.20 2.26 -2.26
CA SER A 67 6.82 2.89 -3.52
C SER A 67 5.35 3.34 -3.61
N PHE A 68 4.56 3.14 -2.54
CA PHE A 68 3.14 3.52 -2.53
C PHE A 68 2.94 5.04 -2.64
N SER A 69 3.79 5.83 -1.97
CA SER A 69 3.81 7.28 -2.12
C SER A 69 4.77 7.66 -3.25
N ARG A 70 4.22 7.99 -4.42
CA ARG A 70 5.02 8.45 -5.55
C ARG A 70 5.32 9.94 -5.42
N ARG A 71 6.60 10.30 -5.46
CA ARG A 71 7.03 11.71 -5.56
C ARG A 71 6.55 12.26 -6.91
N ARG A 72 5.88 13.41 -6.90
CA ARG A 72 5.50 14.13 -8.13
C ARG A 72 6.72 14.87 -8.67
N LYS A 73 6.86 14.92 -10.00
CA LYS A 73 7.93 15.67 -10.67
C LYS A 73 7.84 17.14 -10.26
N PHE A 74 8.98 17.73 -9.94
CA PHE A 74 9.09 19.17 -9.72
C PHE A 74 9.15 19.87 -11.07
N HIS A 75 8.43 20.98 -11.22
CA HIS A 75 8.42 21.81 -12.43
C HIS A 75 9.00 23.16 -12.04
N GLU A 76 10.17 23.51 -12.61
CA GLU A 76 10.88 24.76 -12.31
C GLU A 76 10.15 26.01 -12.80
N GLU A 77 9.31 25.86 -13.83
CA GLU A 77 8.46 26.93 -14.38
C GLU A 77 7.30 27.31 -13.45
N LYS A 78 7.07 26.57 -12.37
CA LYS A 78 5.96 26.84 -11.46
C LYS A 78 6.34 27.94 -10.48
N ASP A 79 5.47 28.94 -10.35
CA ASP A 79 5.60 29.98 -9.33
C ASP A 79 5.76 29.38 -7.93
N ILE A 80 6.77 29.88 -7.22
CA ILE A 80 7.13 29.43 -5.88
C ILE A 80 6.30 30.22 -4.87
N ASP A 81 5.26 29.58 -4.33
CA ASP A 81 4.37 30.14 -3.29
C ASP A 81 4.85 29.85 -1.85
N SER A 82 6.06 29.32 -1.68
CA SER A 82 6.54 28.79 -0.41
C SER A 82 8.00 29.14 -0.11
N ILE A 83 8.29 29.30 1.17
CA ILE A 83 9.64 29.66 1.67
C ILE A 83 10.46 28.41 2.03
N ASN A 84 9.81 27.28 2.34
CA ASN A 84 10.48 26.02 2.72
C ASN A 84 9.62 24.79 2.35
N ASP A 85 10.22 23.60 2.39
CA ASP A 85 9.55 22.33 2.02
C ASP A 85 8.31 22.01 2.87
N ARG A 86 8.33 22.37 4.16
CA ARG A 86 7.19 22.16 5.05
C ARG A 86 6.01 23.06 4.67
N ASN A 87 6.31 24.30 4.32
CA ASN A 87 5.35 25.28 3.83
C ASN A 87 4.79 24.84 2.46
N GLU A 88 5.65 24.37 1.54
CA GLU A 88 5.21 23.84 0.25
C GLU A 88 4.24 22.66 0.42
N HIS A 89 4.54 21.74 1.34
CA HIS A 89 3.64 20.63 1.68
C HIS A 89 2.31 21.10 2.29
N PHE A 90 2.36 22.14 3.13
CA PHE A 90 1.17 22.75 3.72
C PHE A 90 0.31 23.45 2.67
N ASN A 91 0.89 24.29 1.81
CA ASN A 91 0.22 24.91 0.66
C ASN A 91 -0.42 23.86 -0.25
N LYS A 92 0.28 22.77 -0.56
CA LYS A 92 -0.28 21.63 -1.31
C LYS A 92 -1.45 20.95 -0.60
N LYS A 93 -1.49 20.95 0.74
CA LYS A 93 -2.60 20.38 1.53
C LYS A 93 -3.81 21.31 1.49
N ILE A 94 -3.61 22.61 1.70
CA ILE A 94 -4.65 23.63 1.60
C ILE A 94 -5.23 23.67 0.19
N GLY A 95 -4.39 23.66 -0.85
CA GLY A 95 -4.86 23.60 -2.24
C GLY A 95 -5.70 22.36 -2.57
N ARG A 96 -5.41 21.21 -1.95
CA ARG A 96 -6.22 20.00 -2.11
C ARG A 96 -7.59 20.09 -1.43
N ALA A 97 -7.66 20.71 -0.26
CA ALA A 97 -8.90 20.83 0.50
C ALA A 97 -9.79 21.98 0.00
N PHE A 98 -9.19 23.14 -0.29
CA PHE A 98 -9.89 24.39 -0.53
C PHE A 98 -9.73 24.95 -1.94
N GLY A 99 -8.83 24.39 -2.76
CA GLY A 99 -8.56 24.91 -4.11
C GLY A 99 -9.78 24.98 -5.02
N LYS A 100 -10.77 24.09 -4.82
CA LYS A 100 -12.05 24.14 -5.54
C LYS A 100 -12.88 25.39 -5.20
N TYR A 101 -12.79 25.88 -3.96
CA TYR A 101 -13.62 26.98 -3.46
C TYR A 101 -12.95 28.35 -3.60
N ILE A 102 -11.61 28.40 -3.65
CA ILE A 102 -10.83 29.66 -3.67
C ILE A 102 -10.43 30.04 -5.12
N LEU A 103 -10.98 29.38 -6.14
CA LEU A 103 -10.62 29.62 -7.54
C LEU A 103 -10.87 31.08 -7.96
N GLU A 104 -12.01 31.65 -7.57
CA GLU A 104 -12.36 33.04 -7.87
C GLU A 104 -11.41 34.03 -7.21
N ILE A 105 -11.09 33.83 -5.92
CA ILE A 105 -10.15 34.66 -5.17
C ILE A 105 -8.75 34.62 -5.81
N LYS A 106 -8.30 33.46 -6.29
CA LYS A 106 -7.02 33.35 -7.01
C LYS A 106 -7.02 34.12 -8.32
N ASN A 107 -8.07 33.96 -9.13
CA ASN A 107 -8.20 34.68 -10.39
C ASN A 107 -8.24 36.20 -10.18
N ASN A 108 -8.92 36.66 -9.11
CA ASN A 108 -8.96 38.07 -8.77
C ASN A 108 -7.59 38.59 -8.32
N LEU A 109 -6.81 37.80 -7.58
CA LEU A 109 -5.43 38.13 -7.20
C LEU A 109 -4.52 38.27 -8.43
N GLU A 110 -4.60 37.32 -9.37
CA GLU A 110 -3.83 37.33 -10.63
C GLU A 110 -4.23 38.51 -11.54
N ARG A 111 -5.48 39.00 -11.43
CA ARG A 111 -6.00 40.17 -12.16
C ARG A 111 -5.76 41.51 -11.45
N GLY A 112 -5.06 41.53 -10.31
CA GLY A 112 -4.77 42.78 -9.59
C GLY A 112 -5.94 43.30 -8.76
N THR A 113 -6.73 42.40 -8.16
CA THR A 113 -7.81 42.68 -7.20
C THR A 113 -9.07 43.37 -7.75
N ALA A 114 -9.23 43.43 -9.07
CA ALA A 114 -10.47 43.91 -9.67
C ALA A 114 -11.64 42.94 -9.40
N LEU A 115 -12.67 43.42 -8.72
CA LEU A 115 -13.98 42.74 -8.68
C LEU A 115 -14.68 42.96 -10.03
N PRO A 116 -15.44 41.97 -10.54
CA PRO A 116 -16.32 42.21 -11.68
C PRO A 116 -17.41 43.22 -11.27
N ASP A 117 -17.67 44.21 -12.13
CA ASP A 117 -18.86 45.06 -12.01
C ASP A 117 -20.16 44.24 -12.08
#